data_AF-A0A969WR32-F1
#
_entry.id   AF-A0A969WR32-F1
#
_cell.length_a   1.000
_cell.length_b   1.000
_cell.length_c   1.000
_cell.angle_alpha   90.00
_cell.angle_beta   90.00
_cell.angle_gamma   90.00
#
_symmetry.space_group_name_H-M   'P 1'
#
loop_
_entity.id
_entity.type
_entity.pdbx_description
1 polymer ?
#
loop_
_entity_poly.entity_id
_entity_poly.type
_entity_poly.pdbx_seq_one_letter_code
_entity_poly.pdbx_strand_id
1 'polypeptide(L)'
;MTFQKIISGVKLFTLTGCLVFTTTAFSQVDGTKNQPDNERAKLQYKQTHGLNKPEEDKLFADGFKLKMDISLLEEAAAEREIDMDAIPAEDLYGGIWVHSRVDAYGTAVSAPSEFEVDLSGFTIPAEGHVTSNFGRRGSRRYHYGIDIKAQTGDTIYAAFDGKIRVKQFDRRGYGYYVVIRHINGLETLYGHLSKFLVDENDFVMSGEPIGLAGNTGRSFGSHLHFETRFLGKPIDPNFIVDFENKVTHRDTYLVSNDSYKKTTLSSRVTKRTGTVNYVQATNRDNNKFVSGNATSHTIRRGDTLDRIARRYGVTIDQLCSLNNMSKTTTLRIGKSLIVNATKKSASSETASGDAAYYKVQSGDTLGAIAQRHGVSIRTLCSLNNISTRTTLKIGASLRVS
;
A
#
# COMPACT_ATOMS: atom_id res chain seq x y z
N MET A 1 83.81 -9.16 16.83
CA MET A 1 82.36 -9.40 16.63
C MET A 1 81.88 -8.42 15.56
N THR A 2 81.93 -8.80 14.29
CA THR A 2 80.81 -9.28 13.43
C THR A 2 79.96 -8.14 12.84
N PHE A 3 80.11 -7.92 11.52
CA PHE A 3 79.14 -7.52 10.46
C PHE A 3 78.22 -6.29 10.69
N GLN A 4 77.88 -5.43 9.73
CA GLN A 4 77.64 -5.64 8.30
C GLN A 4 77.59 -4.28 7.55
N LYS A 5 78.20 -4.22 6.35
CA LYS A 5 78.12 -3.11 5.39
C LYS A 5 76.76 -3.06 4.69
N ILE A 6 76.22 -1.86 4.47
CA ILE A 6 75.20 -1.58 3.43
C ILE A 6 75.77 -0.45 2.56
N ILE A 7 76.08 -0.76 1.30
CA ILE A 7 76.38 0.19 0.24
C ILE A 7 75.26 0.06 -0.81
N SER A 8 74.75 1.22 -1.20
CA SER A 8 73.78 1.50 -2.25
C SER A 8 74.19 0.98 -3.63
N GLY A 9 73.26 0.39 -4.36
CA GLY A 9 73.41 0.05 -5.77
C GLY A 9 72.09 0.25 -6.52
N VAL A 10 71.99 1.36 -7.25
CA VAL A 10 70.91 1.65 -8.21
C VAL A 10 71.14 0.81 -9.46
N LYS A 11 70.14 0.04 -9.90
CA LYS A 11 70.11 -0.60 -11.22
C LYS A 11 68.96 -0.06 -12.04
N LEU A 12 69.33 0.58 -13.14
CA LEU A 12 68.51 1.03 -14.25
C LEU A 12 68.03 -0.20 -15.06
N PHE A 13 66.72 -0.35 -15.25
CA PHE A 13 66.13 -1.30 -16.19
C PHE A 13 65.29 -0.52 -17.20
N THR A 14 65.68 -0.62 -18.47
CA THR A 14 64.92 -0.17 -19.63
C THR A 14 63.83 -1.19 -19.96
N LEU A 15 62.60 -0.73 -20.18
CA LEU A 15 61.59 -1.53 -20.88
C LEU A 15 60.82 -0.65 -21.87
N THR A 16 60.99 -1.02 -23.12
CA THR A 16 60.37 -0.51 -24.34
C THR A 16 58.88 -0.90 -24.39
N GLY A 17 58.01 0.05 -24.74
CA GLY A 17 56.59 -0.22 -25.00
C GLY A 17 56.00 0.82 -25.94
N CYS A 18 55.75 0.41 -27.18
CA CYS A 18 55.19 1.20 -28.29
C CYS A 18 53.86 1.89 -27.94
N LEU A 19 53.78 3.19 -28.21
CA LEU A 19 52.54 3.96 -28.30
C LEU A 19 52.24 4.22 -29.79
N VAL A 20 51.19 3.60 -30.31
CA VAL A 20 50.65 3.87 -31.64
C VAL A 20 49.57 4.94 -31.50
N PHE A 21 49.88 6.17 -31.90
CA PHE A 21 48.89 7.23 -32.11
C PHE A 21 48.58 7.29 -33.61
N THR A 22 47.35 6.93 -33.99
CA THR A 22 46.82 7.19 -35.33
C THR A 22 46.22 8.59 -35.37
N THR A 23 46.64 9.35 -36.37
CA THR A 23 46.30 10.75 -36.65
C THR A 23 44.96 10.88 -37.39
N THR A 24 44.25 11.99 -37.14
CA THR A 24 43.54 12.83 -38.14
C THR A 24 43.04 14.11 -37.43
N ALA A 25 43.71 15.24 -37.65
CA ALA A 25 43.38 16.30 -38.61
C ALA A 25 42.47 17.40 -38.00
N PHE A 26 43.10 18.48 -37.54
CA PHE A 26 42.46 19.77 -37.28
C PHE A 26 42.34 20.55 -38.60
N SER A 27 41.13 21.04 -38.90
CA SER A 27 40.92 22.15 -39.83
C SER A 27 40.35 23.32 -39.03
N GLN A 28 41.10 24.42 -38.99
CA GLN A 28 40.63 25.72 -38.53
C GLN A 28 40.16 26.50 -39.75
N VAL A 29 38.93 27.01 -39.70
CA VAL A 29 38.48 28.13 -40.52
C VAL A 29 37.95 29.19 -39.56
N ASP A 30 38.54 30.36 -39.65
CA ASP A 30 38.24 31.56 -38.86
C ASP A 30 36.95 32.26 -39.31
N GLY A 31 36.30 32.92 -38.34
CA GLY A 31 35.62 34.19 -38.56
C GLY A 31 34.09 34.16 -38.57
N THR A 32 33.46 34.58 -37.47
CA THR A 32 32.82 35.90 -37.31
C THR A 32 31.93 35.93 -36.06
N LYS A 33 32.01 37.03 -35.30
CA LYS A 33 31.13 37.35 -34.17
C LYS A 33 29.78 37.84 -34.72
N ASN A 34 28.67 37.29 -34.23
CA ASN A 34 27.38 37.95 -34.05
C ASN A 34 26.56 37.19 -33.00
N GLN A 35 26.03 37.92 -32.02
CA GLN A 35 25.04 37.49 -31.02
C GLN A 35 23.63 37.76 -31.58
N PRO A 36 22.49 37.23 -31.05
CA PRO A 36 22.21 36.22 -30.01
C PRO A 36 21.47 34.98 -30.58
N ASP A 37 21.13 33.98 -29.76
CA ASP A 37 19.78 33.36 -29.80
C ASP A 37 19.52 32.41 -28.63
N ASN A 38 18.48 32.75 -27.87
CA ASN A 38 17.83 31.94 -26.86
C ASN A 38 16.87 30.98 -27.59
N GLU A 39 17.33 29.80 -28.01
CA GLU A 39 16.41 28.72 -28.39
C GLU A 39 16.83 27.38 -27.79
N ARG A 40 16.22 27.09 -26.65
CA ARG A 40 16.09 25.75 -26.06
C ARG A 40 15.58 24.81 -27.15
N ALA A 41 16.36 23.80 -27.53
CA ALA A 41 15.97 22.79 -28.52
C ALA A 41 14.57 22.24 -28.19
N LYS A 42 13.58 22.60 -29.01
CA LYS A 42 12.25 21.99 -28.98
C LYS A 42 12.40 20.52 -29.36
N LEU A 43 12.28 19.64 -28.38
CA LEU A 43 12.09 18.22 -28.61
C LEU A 43 10.77 18.02 -29.37
N GLN A 44 10.86 17.88 -30.69
CA GLN A 44 9.77 17.39 -31.54
C GLN A 44 9.53 15.92 -31.18
N TYR A 45 8.54 15.66 -30.33
CA TYR A 45 8.08 14.29 -30.06
C TYR A 45 7.39 13.77 -31.32
N LYS A 46 8.12 12.99 -32.12
CA LYS A 46 7.55 12.26 -33.26
C LYS A 46 6.78 11.07 -32.70
N GLN A 47 5.49 11.25 -32.40
CA GLN A 47 4.56 10.14 -32.18
C GLN A 47 4.53 9.30 -33.46
N THR A 48 5.20 8.15 -33.45
CA THR A 48 4.98 7.12 -34.45
C THR A 48 3.66 6.44 -34.11
N HIS A 49 2.55 6.98 -34.61
CA HIS A 49 1.28 6.25 -34.64
C HIS A 49 1.39 5.16 -35.69
N GLY A 50 1.62 3.94 -35.23
CA GLY A 50 1.44 2.73 -36.03
C GLY A 50 -0.04 2.57 -36.35
N LEU A 51 -0.40 2.81 -37.60
CA LEU A 51 -1.71 2.51 -38.16
C LEU A 51 -1.94 1.00 -38.15
N ASN A 52 -2.80 0.53 -37.25
CA ASN A 52 -3.76 -0.56 -37.43
C ASN A 52 -4.92 -0.40 -36.42
N LYS A 53 -6.12 -0.10 -36.93
CA LYS A 53 -7.43 0.10 -36.23
C LYS A 53 -8.00 -1.17 -35.57
N PRO A 54 -9.09 -1.13 -34.77
CA PRO A 54 -9.56 -0.12 -33.79
C PRO A 54 -9.92 -0.74 -32.41
N GLU A 55 -9.50 -0.12 -31.30
CA GLU A 55 -10.16 -0.28 -29.97
C GLU A 55 -10.15 1.09 -29.27
N GLU A 56 -10.85 2.07 -29.85
CA GLU A 56 -11.01 3.43 -29.30
C GLU A 56 -12.22 3.51 -28.36
N ASP A 57 -12.25 2.70 -27.30
CA ASP A 57 -13.28 2.85 -26.24
C ASP A 57 -12.71 2.75 -24.81
N LYS A 58 -11.41 2.48 -24.65
CA LYS A 58 -10.79 2.26 -23.32
C LYS A 58 -9.85 3.38 -22.86
N LEU A 59 -9.44 4.29 -23.75
CA LEU A 59 -8.47 5.35 -23.43
C LEU A 59 -9.07 6.55 -22.68
N PHE A 60 -10.39 6.74 -22.72
CA PHE A 60 -11.06 7.77 -21.93
C PHE A 60 -11.33 7.32 -20.49
N ALA A 61 -11.37 6.01 -20.20
CA ALA A 61 -11.66 5.52 -18.85
C ALA A 61 -10.51 5.81 -17.87
N ASP A 62 -9.25 5.74 -18.31
CA ASP A 62 -8.09 5.89 -17.41
C ASP A 62 -7.89 7.34 -16.93
N GLY A 63 -8.15 8.33 -17.78
CA GLY A 63 -8.01 9.74 -17.39
C GLY A 63 -9.08 10.22 -16.41
N PHE A 64 -10.32 9.71 -16.53
CA PHE A 64 -11.39 10.00 -15.57
C PHE A 64 -11.22 9.20 -14.28
N LYS A 65 -10.74 7.96 -14.37
CA LYS A 65 -10.43 7.12 -13.21
C LYS A 65 -9.32 7.72 -12.36
N LEU A 66 -8.21 8.18 -12.97
CA LEU A 66 -7.13 8.88 -12.26
C LEU A 66 -7.61 10.17 -11.57
N LYS A 67 -8.49 10.96 -12.21
CA LYS A 67 -9.07 12.15 -11.56
C LYS A 67 -10.01 11.81 -10.42
N MET A 68 -10.80 10.74 -10.56
CA MET A 68 -11.69 10.24 -9.51
C MET A 68 -10.90 9.68 -8.32
N ASP A 69 -9.83 8.95 -8.60
CA ASP A 69 -8.92 8.39 -7.59
C ASP A 69 -8.23 9.52 -6.81
N ILE A 70 -7.76 10.58 -7.48
CA ILE A 70 -7.20 11.77 -6.82
C ILE A 70 -8.26 12.50 -5.98
N SER A 71 -9.48 12.68 -6.50
CA SER A 71 -10.54 13.36 -5.75
C SER A 71 -11.04 12.57 -4.53
N LEU A 72 -11.02 11.24 -4.60
CA LEU A 72 -11.37 10.37 -3.46
C LEU A 72 -10.28 10.38 -2.40
N LEU A 73 -9.01 10.52 -2.81
CA LEU A 73 -7.91 10.73 -1.87
C LEU A 73 -8.02 12.10 -1.19
N GLU A 74 -8.37 13.14 -1.94
CA GLU A 74 -8.59 14.50 -1.42
C GLU A 74 -9.81 14.58 -0.47
N GLU A 75 -10.90 13.88 -0.77
CA GLU A 75 -12.09 13.77 0.10
C GLU A 75 -11.81 12.92 1.37
N ALA A 76 -11.08 11.81 1.26
CA ALA A 76 -10.69 10.98 2.41
C ALA A 76 -9.70 11.70 3.34
N ALA A 77 -8.81 12.52 2.78
CA ALA A 77 -7.96 13.43 3.53
C ALA A 77 -8.75 14.55 4.21
N ALA A 78 -9.91 14.95 3.68
CA ALA A 78 -10.79 15.98 4.24
C ALA A 78 -11.79 15.45 5.31
N GLU A 79 -12.17 14.16 5.29
CA GLU A 79 -13.03 13.57 6.33
C GLU A 79 -12.30 13.30 7.66
N ARG A 80 -10.97 13.18 7.64
CA ARG A 80 -10.14 13.29 8.83
C ARG A 80 -9.69 14.75 8.88
N GLU A 81 -9.80 15.47 10.01
CA GLU A 81 -9.20 16.80 10.15
C GLU A 81 -7.66 16.69 10.20
N ILE A 82 -7.04 16.13 9.16
CA ILE A 82 -5.60 16.06 9.01
C ILE A 82 -5.19 17.38 8.39
N ASP A 83 -4.63 18.24 9.22
CA ASP A 83 -3.91 19.40 8.72
C ASP A 83 -2.72 18.90 7.88
N MET A 84 -2.86 18.97 6.55
CA MET A 84 -1.84 18.54 5.60
C MET A 84 -0.55 19.35 5.74
N ASP A 85 -0.63 20.56 6.28
CA ASP A 85 0.53 21.43 6.52
C ASP A 85 1.20 21.14 7.87
N ALA A 86 0.50 20.50 8.81
CA ALA A 86 1.06 20.13 10.10
C ALA A 86 2.23 19.14 9.98
N ILE A 87 3.10 19.19 10.99
CA ILE A 87 4.21 18.26 11.16
C ILE A 87 3.68 17.01 11.87
N PRO A 88 3.75 15.81 11.27
CA PRO A 88 3.29 14.59 11.94
C PRO A 88 4.03 14.36 13.26
N ALA A 89 3.26 14.03 14.30
CA ALA A 89 3.76 13.72 15.64
C ALA A 89 4.72 14.80 16.21
N GLU A 90 4.42 16.08 16.00
CA GLU A 90 5.29 17.19 16.41
C GLU A 90 5.70 17.13 17.89
N ASP A 91 4.75 16.89 18.79
CA ASP A 91 4.98 16.78 20.24
C ASP A 91 5.99 15.67 20.58
N LEU A 92 5.91 14.54 19.88
CA LEU A 92 6.79 13.39 20.10
C LEU A 92 8.21 13.68 19.63
N TYR A 93 8.35 14.40 18.52
CA TYR A 93 9.62 14.70 17.87
C TYR A 93 10.22 16.05 18.31
N GLY A 94 9.58 16.74 19.26
CA GLY A 94 10.02 18.03 19.81
C GLY A 94 10.11 19.15 18.78
N GLY A 95 9.20 19.16 17.78
CA GLY A 95 9.22 20.15 16.69
C GLY A 95 10.35 19.98 15.67
N ILE A 96 11.20 18.97 15.82
CA ILE A 96 12.35 18.79 14.92
C ILE A 96 11.86 18.24 13.58
N TRP A 97 12.01 19.03 12.51
CA TRP A 97 11.79 18.60 11.13
C TRP A 97 13.07 18.79 10.31
N VAL A 98 13.77 17.68 10.05
CA VAL A 98 15.03 17.66 9.28
C VAL A 98 14.91 16.65 8.15
N HIS A 99 15.17 17.11 6.92
CA HIS A 99 15.03 16.33 5.70
C HIS A 99 16.37 15.82 5.12
N SER A 100 17.50 16.19 5.74
CA SER A 100 18.84 15.88 5.21
C SER A 100 19.46 14.56 5.68
N ARG A 101 18.86 13.89 6.66
CA ARG A 101 19.40 12.67 7.28
C ARG A 101 18.31 11.77 7.86
N VAL A 102 18.56 10.46 7.91
CA VAL A 102 17.61 9.47 8.46
C VAL A 102 17.44 9.63 9.97
N ASP A 103 18.54 9.66 10.74
CA ASP A 103 18.48 9.92 12.19
C ASP A 103 18.80 11.39 12.46
N ALA A 104 17.78 12.17 12.82
CA ALA A 104 17.92 13.59 13.08
C ALA A 104 17.88 13.99 14.55
N TYR A 105 17.51 13.06 15.44
CA TYR A 105 17.04 13.38 16.78
C TYR A 105 18.12 13.17 17.84
N GLY A 106 19.00 12.16 17.66
CA GLY A 106 20.14 11.92 18.55
C GLY A 106 19.74 11.93 20.04
N THR A 107 20.42 12.75 20.85
CA THR A 107 20.09 12.99 22.27
C THR A 107 19.16 14.17 22.51
N ALA A 108 18.71 14.87 21.45
CA ALA A 108 17.95 16.11 21.57
C ALA A 108 16.47 15.88 21.93
N VAL A 109 15.93 14.68 21.69
CA VAL A 109 14.54 14.33 21.99
C VAL A 109 14.52 13.32 23.14
N SER A 110 13.81 13.67 24.22
CA SER A 110 13.54 12.73 25.31
C SER A 110 12.48 11.74 24.85
N ALA A 111 12.92 10.54 24.48
CA ALA A 111 11.99 9.48 24.12
C ALA A 111 11.18 9.06 25.37
N PRO A 112 9.85 8.94 25.29
CA PRO A 112 9.07 8.36 26.36
C PRO A 112 9.53 6.92 26.63
N SER A 113 9.41 6.46 27.88
CA SER A 113 9.80 5.09 28.26
C SER A 113 8.97 4.04 27.53
N GLU A 114 7.70 4.36 27.29
CA GLU A 114 6.73 3.55 26.56
C GLU A 114 5.86 4.47 25.70
N PHE A 115 5.55 4.06 24.47
CA PHE A 115 4.67 4.78 23.57
C PHE A 115 3.83 3.80 22.74
N GLU A 116 2.51 3.95 22.76
CA GLU A 116 1.61 3.11 21.99
C GLU A 116 1.39 3.70 20.60
N VAL A 117 1.68 2.91 19.57
CA VAL A 117 1.51 3.26 18.16
C VAL A 117 0.27 2.56 17.62
N ASP A 118 -0.62 3.32 16.98
CA ASP A 118 -1.74 2.78 16.20
C ASP A 118 -1.26 2.29 14.82
N LEU A 119 -1.58 1.04 14.50
CA LEU A 119 -1.21 0.32 13.29
C LEU A 119 -2.42 -0.03 12.40
N SER A 120 -3.63 0.37 12.77
CA SER A 120 -4.88 0.02 12.08
C SER A 120 -4.93 0.46 10.61
N GLY A 121 -4.17 1.49 10.24
CA GLY A 121 -4.04 2.01 8.87
C GLY A 121 -2.94 1.38 8.02
N PHE A 122 -2.40 0.21 8.39
CA PHE A 122 -1.28 -0.41 7.69
C PHE A 122 -1.63 -0.87 6.26
N THR A 123 -0.75 -0.56 5.31
CA THR A 123 -0.72 -1.17 3.97
C THR A 123 0.64 -1.81 3.71
N ILE A 124 0.66 -2.97 3.05
CA ILE A 124 1.92 -3.63 2.67
C ILE A 124 2.67 -2.78 1.62
N PRO A 125 3.95 -2.45 1.83
CA PRO A 125 4.67 -1.54 0.93
C PRO A 125 5.11 -2.19 -0.38
N ALA A 126 5.17 -3.53 -0.44
CA ALA A 126 5.48 -4.31 -1.64
C ALA A 126 4.86 -5.72 -1.55
N GLU A 127 4.39 -6.25 -2.67
CA GLU A 127 3.66 -7.53 -2.74
C GLU A 127 4.54 -8.80 -2.61
N GLY A 128 5.86 -8.67 -2.73
CA GLY A 128 6.77 -9.80 -2.72
C GLY A 128 7.08 -10.37 -1.34
N HIS A 129 7.82 -11.48 -1.32
CA HIS A 129 8.19 -12.17 -0.08
C HIS A 129 9.49 -11.62 0.51
N VAL A 130 9.70 -11.85 1.80
CA VAL A 130 10.93 -11.47 2.50
C VAL A 130 12.12 -12.32 2.01
N THR A 131 13.16 -11.64 1.56
CA THR A 131 14.44 -12.26 1.13
C THR A 131 15.52 -12.15 2.18
N SER A 132 15.49 -11.12 3.03
CA SER A 132 16.44 -10.96 4.13
C SER A 132 15.86 -10.19 5.30
N ASN A 133 15.85 -10.78 6.49
CA ASN A 133 15.37 -10.12 7.71
C ASN A 133 16.37 -9.11 8.32
N PHE A 134 15.84 -8.35 9.27
CA PHE A 134 16.58 -7.51 10.20
C PHE A 134 17.59 -8.32 11.01
N GLY A 135 18.73 -7.70 11.35
CA GLY A 135 19.71 -8.30 12.24
C GLY A 135 21.14 -8.39 11.70
N ARG A 136 21.95 -9.18 12.39
CA ARG A 136 23.40 -9.24 12.14
C ARG A 136 23.72 -10.02 10.85
N ARG A 137 24.51 -9.40 9.96
CA ARG A 137 25.05 -9.99 8.72
C ARG A 137 26.55 -10.22 8.88
N GLY A 138 26.93 -11.43 9.28
CA GLY A 138 28.33 -11.80 9.55
C GLY A 138 28.87 -11.11 10.80
N SER A 139 30.19 -10.83 10.84
CA SER A 139 30.84 -10.28 12.04
C SER A 139 30.82 -8.75 12.13
N ARG A 140 30.69 -8.03 11.01
CA ARG A 140 30.91 -6.57 10.96
C ARG A 140 29.74 -5.74 10.43
N ARG A 141 28.65 -6.37 9.96
CA ARG A 141 27.55 -5.65 9.33
C ARG A 141 26.24 -5.95 10.05
N TYR A 142 25.43 -4.92 10.20
CA TYR A 142 24.08 -5.02 10.73
C TYR A 142 23.10 -4.55 9.65
N HIS A 143 21.98 -5.24 9.55
CA HIS A 143 20.88 -4.92 8.65
C HIS A 143 19.76 -4.29 9.48
N TYR A 144 19.48 -3.01 9.23
CA TYR A 144 18.53 -2.20 10.03
C TYR A 144 17.09 -2.25 9.50
N GLY A 145 16.86 -3.06 8.46
CA GLY A 145 15.55 -3.26 7.84
C GLY A 145 15.30 -4.70 7.42
N ILE A 146 14.37 -4.87 6.50
CA ILE A 146 14.00 -6.11 5.84
C ILE A 146 14.04 -5.90 4.33
N ASP A 147 14.52 -6.90 3.60
CA ASP A 147 14.61 -6.86 2.14
C ASP A 147 13.44 -7.67 1.57
N ILE A 148 12.51 -7.00 0.91
CA ILE A 148 11.32 -7.59 0.29
C ILE A 148 11.58 -7.75 -1.21
N LYS A 149 11.29 -8.93 -1.76
CA LYS A 149 11.48 -9.17 -3.18
C LYS A 149 10.61 -8.20 -3.99
N ALA A 150 11.24 -7.45 -4.89
CA ALA A 150 10.57 -6.63 -5.88
C ALA A 150 11.45 -6.63 -7.15
N GLN A 151 10.84 -6.40 -8.31
CA GLN A 151 11.56 -6.16 -9.55
C GLN A 151 11.72 -4.66 -9.77
N THR A 152 12.78 -4.27 -10.50
CA THR A 152 13.02 -2.87 -10.81
C THR A 152 11.84 -2.35 -11.64
N GLY A 153 11.17 -1.31 -11.14
CA GLY A 153 9.97 -0.74 -11.74
C GLY A 153 8.66 -1.12 -11.05
N ASP A 154 8.66 -2.11 -10.15
CA ASP A 154 7.47 -2.42 -9.34
C ASP A 154 7.10 -1.22 -8.46
N THR A 155 5.80 -0.95 -8.32
CA THR A 155 5.31 0.16 -7.49
C THR A 155 5.52 -0.14 -6.01
N ILE A 156 6.04 0.85 -5.28
CA ILE A 156 6.19 0.84 -3.83
C ILE A 156 5.17 1.78 -3.23
N TYR A 157 4.51 1.32 -2.18
CA TYR A 157 3.42 2.03 -1.52
C TYR A 157 3.82 2.51 -0.11
N ALA A 158 3.23 3.62 0.34
CA ALA A 158 3.37 4.08 1.71
C ALA A 158 2.68 3.09 2.68
N ALA A 159 3.38 2.70 3.75
CA ALA A 159 2.88 1.73 4.72
C ALA A 159 1.84 2.30 5.69
N PHE A 160 1.90 3.61 5.97
CA PHE A 160 0.98 4.34 6.84
C PHE A 160 0.82 5.78 6.34
N ASP A 161 -0.24 6.45 6.80
CA ASP A 161 -0.48 7.88 6.54
C ASP A 161 0.65 8.73 7.14
N GLY A 162 1.16 9.72 6.41
CA GLY A 162 2.24 10.55 6.89
C GLY A 162 2.77 11.57 5.89
N LYS A 163 3.86 12.23 6.25
CA LYS A 163 4.50 13.26 5.43
C LYS A 163 5.91 12.83 5.03
N ILE A 164 6.27 13.05 3.76
CA ILE A 164 7.59 12.75 3.24
C ILE A 164 8.60 13.66 3.92
N ARG A 165 9.44 13.07 4.78
CA ARG A 165 10.47 13.81 5.50
C ARG A 165 11.77 13.88 4.73
N VAL A 166 12.19 12.78 4.10
CA VAL A 166 13.49 12.71 3.40
C VAL A 166 13.27 12.13 2.02
N LYS A 167 13.86 12.77 1.00
CA LYS A 167 13.98 12.23 -0.36
C LYS A 167 15.41 12.46 -0.84
N GLN A 168 16.23 11.41 -0.79
CA GLN A 168 17.65 11.57 -1.09
C GLN A 168 18.26 10.38 -1.82
N PHE A 169 19.46 10.60 -2.34
CA PHE A 169 20.32 9.57 -2.89
C PHE A 169 21.56 9.36 -2.02
N ASP A 170 21.71 8.16 -1.48
CA ASP A 170 22.91 7.70 -0.76
C ASP A 170 23.63 6.61 -1.56
N ARG A 171 24.74 6.99 -2.21
CA ARG A 171 25.55 6.08 -3.02
C ARG A 171 26.12 4.89 -2.23
N ARG A 172 26.39 5.04 -0.92
CA ARG A 172 27.12 4.05 -0.10
C ARG A 172 26.21 3.16 0.75
N GLY A 173 24.96 3.57 0.93
CA GLY A 173 23.93 2.84 1.66
C GLY A 173 22.68 2.65 0.80
N TYR A 174 21.65 3.45 1.06
CA TYR A 174 20.28 3.17 0.62
C TYR A 174 19.99 3.42 -0.87
N GLY A 175 20.90 4.00 -1.64
CA GLY A 175 20.58 4.41 -3.02
C GLY A 175 19.54 5.53 -3.02
N TYR A 176 18.58 5.49 -3.93
CA TYR A 176 17.42 6.37 -3.81
C TYR A 176 16.53 5.87 -2.67
N TYR A 177 16.24 6.75 -1.73
CA TYR A 177 15.44 6.41 -0.58
C TYR A 177 14.50 7.52 -0.14
N VAL A 178 13.39 7.10 0.44
CA VAL A 178 12.38 7.97 1.04
C VAL A 178 12.23 7.62 2.52
N VAL A 179 12.08 8.63 3.37
CA VAL A 179 11.62 8.44 4.76
C VAL A 179 10.32 9.17 4.95
N ILE A 180 9.31 8.47 5.45
CA ILE A 180 7.99 9.01 5.77
C ILE A 180 7.89 9.09 7.29
N ARG A 181 7.50 10.25 7.83
CA ARG A 181 7.09 10.37 9.22
C ARG A 181 5.57 10.27 9.30
N HIS A 182 5.09 9.35 10.11
CA HIS A 182 3.68 9.04 10.21
C HIS A 182 3.00 9.75 11.38
N ILE A 183 1.69 9.92 11.26
CA ILE A 183 0.85 10.51 12.31
C ILE A 183 0.84 9.67 13.60
N ASN A 184 1.06 8.35 13.47
CA ASN A 184 1.13 7.42 14.59
C ASN A 184 2.49 7.44 15.33
N GLY A 185 3.41 8.32 14.93
CA GLY A 185 4.72 8.48 15.55
C GLY A 185 5.82 7.55 15.03
N LEU A 186 5.52 6.62 14.12
CA LEU A 186 6.55 5.84 13.43
C LEU A 186 7.19 6.62 12.28
N GLU A 187 8.40 6.21 11.92
CA GLU A 187 9.01 6.53 10.64
C GLU A 187 9.23 5.25 9.84
N THR A 188 8.92 5.28 8.55
CA THR A 188 9.27 4.20 7.63
C THR A 188 10.27 4.65 6.60
N LEU A 189 11.25 3.79 6.29
CA LEU A 189 12.27 4.04 5.27
C LEU A 189 12.09 3.05 4.11
N TYR A 190 12.17 3.57 2.89
CA TYR A 190 12.07 2.82 1.63
C TYR A 190 13.34 3.05 0.84
N GLY A 191 14.21 2.04 0.75
CA GLY A 191 15.51 2.10 0.11
C GLY A 191 15.61 1.31 -1.18
N HIS A 192 16.71 1.55 -1.89
CA HIS A 192 17.10 0.96 -3.16
C HIS A 192 16.12 1.22 -4.31
N LEU A 193 15.35 2.31 -4.22
CA LEU A 193 14.38 2.71 -5.24
C LEU A 193 15.08 3.01 -6.58
N SER A 194 14.34 2.91 -7.68
CA SER A 194 14.80 3.33 -9.01
C SER A 194 14.32 4.74 -9.36
N LYS A 195 13.15 5.13 -8.86
CA LYS A 195 12.51 6.42 -9.15
C LYS A 195 11.61 6.85 -7.98
N PHE A 196 11.55 8.15 -7.73
CA PHE A 196 10.58 8.76 -6.81
C PHE A 196 9.29 9.13 -7.56
N LEU A 197 8.15 8.93 -6.91
CA LEU A 197 6.84 9.39 -7.40
C LEU A 197 6.30 10.59 -6.60
N VAL A 198 6.94 10.91 -5.47
CA VAL A 198 6.58 11.98 -4.54
C VAL A 198 7.76 12.93 -4.30
N ASP A 199 7.47 14.11 -3.75
CA ASP A 199 8.40 15.15 -3.37
C ASP A 199 8.52 15.32 -1.84
N GLU A 200 9.53 16.07 -1.40
CA GLU A 200 9.72 16.36 0.03
C GLU A 200 8.56 17.22 0.56
N ASN A 201 8.11 16.91 1.77
CA ASN A 201 6.96 17.51 2.45
C ASN A 201 5.58 17.17 1.87
N ASP A 202 5.49 16.34 0.85
CA ASP A 202 4.20 15.83 0.40
C ASP A 202 3.55 15.01 1.53
N PHE A 203 2.26 15.23 1.76
CA PHE A 203 1.46 14.34 2.59
C PHE A 203 0.98 13.16 1.74
N VAL A 204 1.21 11.94 2.22
CA VAL A 204 0.86 10.71 1.54
C VAL A 204 -0.01 9.84 2.43
N MET A 205 -0.99 9.18 1.82
CA MET A 205 -1.81 8.21 2.52
C MET A 205 -1.26 6.80 2.40
N SER A 206 -1.61 5.97 3.37
CA SER A 206 -1.34 4.53 3.33
C SER A 206 -1.89 3.92 2.05
N GLY A 207 -1.04 3.17 1.35
CA GLY A 207 -1.37 2.59 0.03
C GLY A 207 -1.14 3.52 -1.15
N GLU A 208 -0.67 4.75 -0.95
CA GLU A 208 -0.33 5.66 -2.04
C GLU A 208 1.03 5.29 -2.68
N PRO A 209 1.16 5.33 -4.02
CA PRO A 209 2.43 5.10 -4.70
C PRO A 209 3.48 6.19 -4.37
N ILE A 210 4.61 5.79 -3.78
CA ILE A 210 5.68 6.73 -3.38
C ILE A 210 6.94 6.60 -4.26
N GLY A 211 7.12 5.48 -4.91
CA GLY A 211 8.33 5.19 -5.66
C GLY A 211 8.23 3.92 -6.47
N LEU A 212 9.29 3.65 -7.22
CA LEU A 212 9.47 2.39 -7.92
C LEU A 212 10.65 1.63 -7.32
N ALA A 213 10.49 0.33 -7.13
CA ALA A 213 11.54 -0.57 -6.68
C ALA A 213 12.73 -0.53 -7.63
N GLY A 214 13.91 -0.88 -7.13
CA GLY A 214 15.15 -0.77 -7.90
C GLY A 214 16.27 -1.65 -7.36
N ASN A 215 17.48 -1.20 -7.64
CA ASN A 215 18.74 -1.84 -7.21
C ASN A 215 19.84 -0.78 -7.05
N THR A 216 19.49 0.39 -6.53
CA THR A 216 20.42 1.52 -6.44
C THR A 216 21.18 1.54 -5.12
N GLY A 217 22.32 2.23 -5.09
CA GLY A 217 23.19 2.26 -3.91
C GLY A 217 23.84 0.92 -3.64
N ARG A 218 23.84 0.49 -2.38
CA ARG A 218 24.50 -0.73 -1.95
C ARG A 218 23.51 -1.90 -1.88
N SER A 219 23.18 -2.45 -3.04
CA SER A 219 22.29 -3.59 -3.18
C SER A 219 22.92 -4.71 -4.02
N PHE A 220 22.56 -5.98 -3.74
CA PHE A 220 23.07 -7.15 -4.46
C PHE A 220 22.14 -7.62 -5.59
N GLY A 221 20.92 -7.09 -5.66
CA GLY A 221 19.91 -7.47 -6.64
C GLY A 221 18.63 -6.68 -6.42
N SER A 222 17.69 -6.73 -7.36
CA SER A 222 16.48 -5.92 -7.22
C SER A 222 15.60 -6.40 -6.07
N HIS A 223 15.29 -5.46 -5.16
CA HIS A 223 14.45 -5.61 -3.98
C HIS A 223 14.06 -4.22 -3.42
N LEU A 224 13.09 -4.20 -2.51
CA LEU A 224 12.81 -3.08 -1.62
C LEU A 224 13.52 -3.31 -0.29
N HIS A 225 14.30 -2.34 0.17
CA HIS A 225 14.78 -2.31 1.55
C HIS A 225 13.81 -1.48 2.40
N PHE A 226 13.18 -2.11 3.40
CA PHE A 226 12.15 -1.48 4.23
C PHE A 226 12.59 -1.44 5.69
N GLU A 227 12.46 -0.29 6.35
CA GLU A 227 12.74 -0.15 7.77
C GLU A 227 11.56 0.49 8.51
N THR A 228 11.37 0.09 9.75
CA THR A 228 10.53 0.78 10.73
C THR A 228 11.43 1.42 11.78
N ARG A 229 11.20 2.70 12.09
CA ARG A 229 12.01 3.46 13.05
C ARG A 229 11.10 4.25 13.98
N PHE A 230 11.58 4.51 15.18
CA PHE A 230 10.93 5.40 16.14
C PHE A 230 12.00 6.32 16.71
N LEU A 231 11.78 7.65 16.61
CA LEU A 231 12.76 8.66 17.00
C LEU A 231 14.16 8.38 16.44
N GLY A 232 14.25 8.03 15.14
CA GLY A 232 15.50 7.72 14.45
C GLY A 232 16.11 6.35 14.75
N LYS A 233 15.65 5.65 15.81
CA LYS A 233 16.14 4.31 16.18
C LYS A 233 15.40 3.22 15.41
N PRO A 234 16.10 2.24 14.82
CA PRO A 234 15.45 1.18 14.06
C PRO A 234 14.81 0.15 14.97
N ILE A 235 13.60 -0.28 14.61
CA ILE A 235 12.83 -1.36 15.21
C ILE A 235 12.78 -2.50 14.18
N ASP A 236 12.87 -3.76 14.62
CA ASP A 236 12.71 -4.90 13.72
C ASP A 236 11.29 -4.90 13.11
N PRO A 237 11.14 -4.75 11.78
CA PRO A 237 9.82 -4.69 11.15
C PRO A 237 8.97 -5.94 11.42
N ASN A 238 9.60 -7.10 11.69
CA ASN A 238 8.89 -8.34 11.99
C ASN A 238 8.12 -8.31 13.32
N PHE A 239 8.42 -7.37 14.22
CA PHE A 239 7.64 -7.20 15.46
C PHE A 239 6.30 -6.49 15.22
N ILE A 240 6.20 -5.76 14.11
CA ILE A 240 5.04 -4.94 13.75
C ILE A 240 4.22 -5.66 12.68
N VAL A 241 4.89 -6.15 11.64
CA VAL A 241 4.29 -6.68 10.42
C VAL A 241 4.56 -8.17 10.29
N ASP A 242 3.51 -8.92 9.98
CA ASP A 242 3.57 -10.25 9.41
C ASP A 242 3.66 -10.15 7.88
N PHE A 243 4.88 -10.24 7.35
CA PHE A 243 5.11 -10.14 5.91
C PHE A 243 4.65 -11.37 5.11
N GLU A 244 4.36 -12.50 5.76
CA GLU A 244 3.81 -13.69 5.09
C GLU A 244 2.31 -13.50 4.84
N ASN A 245 1.59 -13.00 5.85
CA ASN A 245 0.16 -12.71 5.75
C ASN A 245 -0.16 -11.27 5.28
N LYS A 246 0.86 -10.41 5.12
CA LYS A 246 0.76 -9.01 4.68
C LYS A 246 -0.13 -8.13 5.58
N VAL A 247 -0.14 -8.42 6.87
CA VAL A 247 -0.92 -7.71 7.90
C VAL A 247 -0.05 -7.41 9.10
N THR A 248 -0.49 -6.51 9.98
CA THR A 248 0.16 -6.31 11.28
C THR A 248 -0.22 -7.44 12.24
N HIS A 249 0.65 -7.73 13.22
CA HIS A 249 0.34 -8.74 14.23
C HIS A 249 -0.82 -8.30 15.15
N ARG A 250 -0.98 -6.99 15.33
CA ARG A 250 -1.96 -6.34 16.20
C ARG A 250 -2.31 -4.96 15.62
N ASP A 251 -3.43 -4.40 16.08
CA ASP A 251 -3.86 -3.03 15.74
C ASP A 251 -3.01 -1.97 16.45
N THR A 252 -2.35 -2.31 17.56
CA THR A 252 -1.44 -1.40 18.26
C THR A 252 -0.10 -2.08 18.59
N TYR A 253 0.94 -1.25 18.73
CA TYR A 253 2.27 -1.68 19.13
C TYR A 253 2.87 -0.77 20.20
N LEU A 254 3.24 -1.35 21.34
CA LEU A 254 3.92 -0.64 22.42
C LEU A 254 5.42 -0.57 22.14
N VAL A 255 5.89 0.62 21.77
CA VAL A 255 7.31 0.93 21.68
C VAL A 255 7.88 1.04 23.08
N SER A 256 8.88 0.22 23.39
CA SER A 256 9.61 0.23 24.66
C SER A 256 11.10 0.01 24.41
N ASN A 257 11.92 0.00 25.47
CA ASN A 257 13.35 -0.31 25.35
C ASN A 257 13.61 -1.68 24.70
N ASP A 258 12.68 -2.62 24.85
CA ASP A 258 12.77 -3.95 24.26
C ASP A 258 12.63 -3.94 22.75
N SER A 259 11.93 -2.95 22.19
CA SER A 259 11.75 -2.77 20.75
C SER A 259 13.06 -2.54 20.00
N TYR A 260 14.10 -2.05 20.69
CA TYR A 260 15.42 -1.75 20.11
C TYR A 260 16.46 -2.85 20.33
N LYS A 261 16.07 -3.99 20.92
CA LYS A 261 17.00 -5.10 21.18
C LYS A 261 17.58 -5.61 19.86
N LYS A 262 18.91 -5.53 19.73
CA LYS A 262 19.62 -6.06 18.56
C LYS A 262 19.56 -7.58 18.58
N THR A 263 19.13 -8.17 17.47
CA THR A 263 19.17 -9.63 17.31
C THR A 263 20.57 -10.08 16.90
N THR A 264 21.08 -11.10 17.59
CA THR A 264 22.36 -11.76 17.28
C THR A 264 22.20 -12.88 16.25
N LEU A 265 20.96 -13.33 16.00
CA LEU A 265 20.65 -14.39 15.05
C LEU A 265 20.66 -13.82 13.63
N SER A 266 21.40 -14.49 12.74
CA SER A 266 21.36 -14.17 11.32
C SER A 266 19.96 -14.45 10.79
N SER A 267 19.43 -13.48 10.05
CA SER A 267 18.09 -13.30 9.48
C SER A 267 17.47 -14.44 8.67
N ARG A 268 18.09 -15.63 8.61
CA ARG A 268 17.53 -16.80 7.93
C ARG A 268 16.60 -17.64 8.83
N VAL A 269 16.59 -17.39 10.15
CA VAL A 269 16.05 -18.35 11.15
C VAL A 269 14.93 -17.79 12.03
N THR A 270 14.58 -16.51 11.97
CA THR A 270 13.50 -16.00 12.85
C THR A 270 12.10 -16.24 12.28
N LYS A 271 11.77 -17.49 11.91
CA LYS A 271 10.38 -17.95 12.05
C LYS A 271 10.18 -18.12 13.55
N ARG A 272 9.61 -17.12 14.24
CA ARG A 272 9.19 -17.32 15.63
C ARG A 272 8.11 -18.40 15.61
N THR A 273 8.49 -19.62 15.95
CA THR A 273 7.59 -20.75 16.30
C THR A 273 6.95 -20.48 17.67
N GLY A 274 6.34 -19.30 17.83
CA GLY A 274 5.48 -18.99 18.96
C GLY A 274 4.08 -18.85 18.40
N THR A 275 3.09 -19.44 19.06
CA THR A 275 1.68 -19.26 18.74
C THR A 275 1.36 -17.76 18.75
N VAL A 276 1.38 -17.14 17.57
CA VAL A 276 0.87 -15.80 17.38
C VAL A 276 -0.64 -15.96 17.46
N ASN A 277 -1.24 -15.52 18.57
CA ASN A 277 -2.68 -15.32 18.64
C ASN A 277 -2.98 -14.14 17.70
N TYR A 278 -3.12 -14.43 16.41
CA TYR A 278 -3.77 -13.54 15.49
C TYR A 278 -5.15 -13.25 16.08
N VAL A 279 -5.51 -11.97 16.22
CA VAL A 279 -6.94 -11.64 16.23
C VAL A 279 -7.45 -12.21 14.91
N GLN A 280 -8.35 -13.19 15.00
CA GLN A 280 -8.98 -13.79 13.83
C GLN A 280 -9.47 -12.66 12.94
N ALA A 281 -8.87 -12.52 11.75
CA ALA A 281 -9.34 -11.60 10.74
C ALA A 281 -10.80 -11.95 10.46
N THR A 282 -11.72 -11.13 10.95
CA THR A 282 -13.13 -11.25 10.61
C THR A 282 -13.24 -10.99 9.11
N ASN A 283 -13.38 -12.06 8.33
CA ASN A 283 -13.62 -12.11 6.89
C ASN A 283 -12.47 -11.62 6.00
N ARG A 284 -11.58 -12.57 5.67
CA ARG A 284 -10.58 -12.50 4.60
C ARG A 284 -11.20 -12.59 3.20
N ASP A 285 -12.02 -11.61 2.81
CA ASP A 285 -12.46 -11.47 1.40
C ASP A 285 -12.49 -10.02 0.89
N ASN A 286 -12.07 -9.03 1.68
CA ASN A 286 -12.03 -7.64 1.21
C ASN A 286 -10.66 -7.04 1.49
N ASN A 287 -9.76 -7.09 0.51
CA ASN A 287 -8.81 -6.00 0.37
C ASN A 287 -9.65 -4.74 0.11
N LYS A 288 -9.63 -3.77 1.06
CA LYS A 288 -10.51 -2.58 1.09
C LYS A 288 -10.49 -1.78 -0.23
N PHE A 289 -9.45 -1.96 -1.05
CA PHE A 289 -9.22 -1.21 -2.27
C PHE A 289 -9.16 -2.04 -3.55
N VAL A 290 -9.45 -3.35 -3.52
CA VAL A 290 -9.39 -4.22 -4.72
C VAL A 290 -10.69 -4.97 -5.02
N SER A 291 -11.76 -4.79 -4.24
CA SER A 291 -13.04 -5.47 -4.46
C SER A 291 -14.19 -4.52 -4.78
N GLY A 292 -14.36 -4.20 -6.07
CA GLY A 292 -15.64 -3.82 -6.69
C GLY A 292 -16.16 -2.39 -6.46
N ASN A 293 -15.98 -1.52 -7.47
CA ASN A 293 -16.70 -0.25 -7.71
C ASN A 293 -17.63 0.22 -6.58
N ALA A 294 -17.07 0.72 -5.48
CA ALA A 294 -17.85 1.25 -4.36
C ALA A 294 -18.61 2.50 -4.83
N THR A 295 -19.93 2.45 -4.93
CA THR A 295 -20.74 3.64 -5.21
C THR A 295 -21.07 4.32 -3.89
N SER A 296 -20.75 5.62 -3.81
CA SER A 296 -21.01 6.47 -2.66
C SER A 296 -22.24 7.36 -2.87
N HIS A 297 -22.86 7.79 -1.77
CA HIS A 297 -23.96 8.73 -1.74
C HIS A 297 -23.70 9.80 -0.66
N THR A 298 -23.53 11.04 -1.09
CA THR A 298 -23.44 12.19 -0.19
C THR A 298 -24.82 12.54 0.38
N ILE A 299 -24.94 12.52 1.70
CA ILE A 299 -26.19 12.83 2.43
C ILE A 299 -26.59 14.27 2.16
N ARG A 300 -27.80 14.49 1.64
CA ARG A 300 -28.38 15.80 1.38
C ARG A 300 -29.42 16.17 2.43
N ARG A 301 -29.80 17.44 2.46
CA ARG A 301 -30.84 17.94 3.37
C ARG A 301 -32.14 17.14 3.20
N GLY A 302 -32.59 16.54 4.31
CA GLY A 302 -33.81 15.74 4.39
C GLY A 302 -33.62 14.24 4.15
N ASP A 303 -32.41 13.75 3.88
CA ASP A 303 -32.16 12.33 3.72
C ASP A 303 -32.31 11.56 5.03
N THR A 304 -32.82 10.33 4.91
CA THR A 304 -32.96 9.36 5.99
C THR A 304 -32.34 8.04 5.56
N LEU A 305 -31.89 7.23 6.53
CA LEU A 305 -31.31 5.90 6.26
C LEU A 305 -32.24 5.04 5.42
N ASP A 306 -33.55 5.06 5.72
CA ASP A 306 -34.58 4.33 4.96
C ASP A 306 -34.69 4.82 3.51
N ARG A 307 -34.70 6.14 3.28
CA ARG A 307 -34.84 6.71 1.93
C ARG A 307 -33.60 6.46 1.06
N ILE A 308 -32.41 6.55 1.66
CA ILE A 308 -31.15 6.23 0.99
C ILE A 308 -31.09 4.74 0.67
N ALA A 309 -31.37 3.87 1.65
CA ALA A 309 -31.37 2.43 1.46
C ALA A 309 -32.31 1.99 0.33
N ARG A 310 -33.53 2.54 0.28
CA ARG A 310 -34.49 2.28 -0.80
C ARG A 310 -34.02 2.78 -2.16
N ARG A 311 -33.41 3.97 -2.23
CA ARG A 311 -32.91 4.55 -3.48
C ARG A 311 -31.86 3.67 -4.12
N TYR A 312 -31.01 3.04 -3.32
CA TYR A 312 -29.90 2.22 -3.79
C TYR A 312 -30.17 0.70 -3.71
N GLY A 313 -31.38 0.29 -3.31
CA GLY A 313 -31.79 -1.11 -3.30
C GLY A 313 -31.07 -1.97 -2.25
N VAL A 314 -30.58 -1.37 -1.17
CA VAL A 314 -29.94 -2.04 -0.03
C VAL A 314 -30.84 -2.03 1.19
N THR A 315 -30.62 -2.95 2.14
CA THR A 315 -31.32 -2.90 3.43
C THR A 315 -30.68 -1.87 4.38
N ILE A 316 -31.43 -1.39 5.36
CA ILE A 316 -30.89 -0.48 6.39
C ILE A 316 -29.74 -1.16 7.14
N ASP A 317 -29.87 -2.45 7.44
CA ASP A 317 -28.81 -3.24 8.08
C ASP A 317 -27.54 -3.30 7.21
N GLN A 318 -27.68 -3.56 5.91
CA GLN A 318 -26.54 -3.54 4.98
C GLN A 318 -25.92 -2.15 4.89
N LEU A 319 -26.74 -1.10 4.78
CA LEU A 319 -26.25 0.27 4.74
C LEU A 319 -25.51 0.66 6.02
N CYS A 320 -26.01 0.23 7.18
CA CYS A 320 -25.37 0.43 8.48
C CYS A 320 -24.04 -0.33 8.57
N SER A 321 -24.02 -1.61 8.19
CA SER A 321 -22.82 -2.45 8.20
C SER A 321 -21.75 -1.96 7.22
N LEU A 322 -22.14 -1.49 6.03
CA LEU A 322 -21.21 -0.93 5.03
C LEU A 322 -20.51 0.34 5.52
N ASN A 323 -21.15 1.08 6.43
CA ASN A 323 -20.67 2.37 6.91
C ASN A 323 -20.24 2.35 8.37
N ASN A 324 -20.18 1.17 9.00
CA ASN A 324 -19.90 1.00 10.43
C ASN A 324 -20.75 1.93 11.32
N MET A 325 -22.04 2.07 11.00
CA MET A 325 -22.98 2.91 11.73
C MET A 325 -24.12 2.09 12.35
N SER A 326 -24.78 2.67 13.34
CA SER A 326 -25.98 2.09 13.94
C SER A 326 -27.25 2.64 13.28
N LYS A 327 -28.38 1.94 13.41
CA LYS A 327 -29.71 2.42 12.94
C LYS A 327 -30.13 3.74 13.60
N THR A 328 -29.55 4.05 14.75
CA THR A 328 -29.79 5.26 15.55
C THR A 328 -28.80 6.38 15.24
N THR A 329 -27.82 6.15 14.37
CA THR A 329 -26.82 7.16 14.02
C THR A 329 -27.49 8.33 13.27
N THR A 330 -27.31 9.55 13.79
CA THR A 330 -27.85 10.76 13.17
C THR A 330 -27.07 11.08 11.90
N LEU A 331 -27.78 11.20 10.78
CA LEU A 331 -27.19 11.52 9.48
C LEU A 331 -26.80 13.00 9.41
N ARG A 332 -25.53 13.28 9.15
CA ARG A 332 -25.00 14.63 8.96
C ARG A 332 -24.98 14.95 7.47
N ILE A 333 -25.53 16.10 7.09
CA ILE A 333 -25.53 16.58 5.70
C ILE A 333 -24.08 16.76 5.25
N GLY A 334 -23.77 16.34 4.03
CA GLY A 334 -22.43 16.39 3.45
C GLY A 334 -21.58 15.14 3.70
N LYS A 335 -21.95 14.27 4.65
CA LYS A 335 -21.25 13.00 4.88
C LYS A 335 -21.56 11.99 3.76
N SER A 336 -20.54 11.31 3.25
CA SER A 336 -20.67 10.27 2.23
C SER A 336 -20.98 8.90 2.87
N LEU A 337 -21.95 8.18 2.29
CA LEU A 337 -22.26 6.79 2.65
C LEU A 337 -21.94 5.86 1.50
N ILE A 338 -21.28 4.74 1.78
CA ILE A 338 -21.11 3.63 0.86
C ILE A 338 -22.47 2.95 0.69
N VAL A 339 -22.98 2.94 -0.55
CA VAL A 339 -24.35 2.49 -0.86
C VAL A 339 -24.42 1.25 -1.74
N ASN A 340 -23.31 0.78 -2.32
CA ASN A 340 -23.29 -0.56 -2.92
C ASN A 340 -22.81 -1.61 -1.91
N ALA A 341 -23.62 -2.64 -1.77
CA ALA A 341 -23.06 -3.95 -1.51
C ALA A 341 -22.55 -4.48 -2.85
N THR A 342 -21.33 -5.00 -2.91
CA THR A 342 -21.11 -6.16 -3.77
C THR A 342 -22.26 -7.10 -3.45
N LYS A 343 -23.02 -7.53 -4.46
CA LYS A 343 -23.85 -8.71 -4.24
C LYS A 343 -22.87 -9.72 -3.67
N LYS A 344 -23.03 -10.09 -2.39
CA LYS A 344 -22.71 -11.44 -1.97
C LYS A 344 -23.52 -12.26 -2.95
N SER A 345 -22.86 -12.68 -4.03
CA SER A 345 -23.40 -13.64 -4.96
C SER A 345 -23.97 -14.69 -4.04
N ALA A 346 -25.29 -14.83 -4.06
CA ALA A 346 -25.91 -16.04 -3.58
C ALA A 346 -25.04 -17.14 -4.16
N SER A 347 -24.41 -17.89 -3.27
CA SER A 347 -23.59 -19.03 -3.58
C SER A 347 -24.30 -19.80 -4.69
N SER A 348 -23.75 -19.75 -5.90
CA SER A 348 -23.98 -20.80 -6.86
C SER A 348 -23.21 -22.01 -6.33
N GLU A 349 -23.75 -22.60 -5.27
CA GLU A 349 -23.48 -24.00 -5.02
C GLU A 349 -24.22 -24.73 -6.12
N THR A 350 -23.44 -25.19 -7.10
CA THR A 350 -23.83 -26.29 -7.96
C THR A 350 -23.95 -27.53 -7.07
N ALA A 351 -25.03 -27.60 -6.30
CA ALA A 351 -25.48 -28.81 -5.64
C ALA A 351 -26.46 -29.48 -6.59
N SER A 352 -25.96 -30.48 -7.30
CA SER A 352 -26.76 -31.53 -7.92
C SER A 352 -27.60 -32.20 -6.82
N GLY A 353 -28.82 -31.71 -6.59
CA GLY A 353 -29.80 -32.30 -5.69
C GLY A 353 -31.16 -32.28 -6.34
N ASP A 354 -31.83 -33.44 -6.38
CA ASP A 354 -33.16 -33.60 -6.95
C ASP A 354 -34.14 -32.51 -6.49
N ALA A 355 -34.88 -31.94 -7.43
CA ALA A 355 -35.89 -30.94 -7.13
C ALA A 355 -36.97 -31.54 -6.21
N ALA A 356 -37.06 -31.06 -4.97
CA ALA A 356 -38.11 -31.48 -4.05
C ALA A 356 -39.38 -30.66 -4.29
N TYR A 357 -40.53 -31.34 -4.35
CA TYR A 357 -41.84 -30.73 -4.52
C TYR A 357 -42.71 -30.96 -3.28
N TYR A 358 -43.44 -29.92 -2.88
CA TYR A 358 -44.42 -29.95 -1.80
C TYR A 358 -45.83 -29.72 -2.35
N LYS A 359 -46.79 -30.54 -1.92
CA LYS A 359 -48.19 -30.41 -2.33
C LYS A 359 -48.95 -29.55 -1.32
N VAL A 360 -49.47 -28.42 -1.77
CA VAL A 360 -50.21 -27.45 -0.94
C VAL A 360 -51.40 -28.13 -0.26
N GLN A 361 -51.47 -28.03 1.07
CA GLN A 361 -52.57 -28.53 1.89
C GLN A 361 -53.52 -27.41 2.29
N SER A 362 -54.71 -27.77 2.77
CA SER A 362 -55.69 -26.80 3.27
C SER A 362 -55.13 -26.05 4.48
N GLY A 363 -55.12 -24.71 4.43
CA GLY A 363 -54.57 -23.86 5.48
C GLY A 363 -53.10 -23.48 5.31
N ASP A 364 -52.41 -23.97 4.28
CA ASP A 364 -51.03 -23.57 4.01
C ASP A 364 -50.93 -22.13 3.51
N THR A 365 -49.86 -21.46 3.94
CA THR A 365 -49.47 -20.14 3.43
C THR A 365 -48.07 -20.22 2.82
N LEU A 366 -47.77 -19.33 1.86
CA LEU A 366 -46.42 -19.21 1.29
C LEU A 366 -45.34 -19.03 2.37
N GLY A 367 -45.65 -18.28 3.43
CA GLY A 367 -44.75 -18.08 4.57
C GLY A 367 -44.49 -19.36 5.36
N ALA A 368 -45.55 -20.11 5.70
CA ALA A 368 -45.42 -21.35 6.46
C ALA A 368 -44.68 -22.45 5.69
N ILE A 369 -44.94 -22.58 4.38
CA ILE A 369 -44.23 -23.54 3.51
C ILE A 369 -42.76 -23.15 3.39
N ALA A 370 -42.48 -21.86 3.13
CA ALA A 370 -41.11 -21.37 2.99
C ALA A 370 -40.28 -21.63 4.26
N GLN A 371 -40.86 -21.31 5.43
CA GLN A 371 -40.22 -21.56 6.72
C GLN A 371 -39.99 -23.05 7.00
N ARG A 372 -40.98 -23.91 6.70
CA ARG A 372 -40.88 -25.37 6.89
C ARG A 372 -39.76 -26.00 6.06
N HIS A 373 -39.52 -25.47 4.87
CA HIS A 373 -38.51 -25.97 3.94
C HIS A 373 -37.19 -25.17 3.98
N GLY A 374 -37.04 -24.24 4.92
CA GLY A 374 -35.80 -23.47 5.10
C GLY A 374 -35.47 -22.53 3.93
N VAL A 375 -36.45 -22.20 3.07
CA VAL A 375 -36.27 -21.29 1.93
C VAL A 375 -36.93 -19.95 2.20
N SER A 376 -36.43 -18.87 1.59
CA SER A 376 -37.10 -17.57 1.69
C SER A 376 -38.40 -17.55 0.87
N ILE A 377 -39.40 -16.77 1.28
CA ILE A 377 -40.64 -16.58 0.50
C ILE A 377 -40.30 -16.12 -0.92
N ARG A 378 -39.30 -15.26 -1.08
CA ARG A 378 -38.83 -14.77 -2.39
C ARG A 378 -38.26 -15.90 -3.24
N THR A 379 -37.49 -16.80 -2.64
CA THR A 379 -36.92 -17.98 -3.31
C THR A 379 -38.01 -18.96 -3.73
N LEU A 380 -38.96 -19.25 -2.83
CA LEU A 380 -40.11 -20.11 -3.11
C LEU A 380 -40.97 -19.54 -4.26
N CYS A 381 -41.19 -18.23 -4.26
CA CYS A 381 -41.87 -17.51 -5.33
C CYS A 381 -41.12 -17.62 -6.67
N SER A 382 -39.80 -17.43 -6.68
CA SER A 382 -39.00 -17.55 -7.90
C SER A 382 -38.94 -18.97 -8.45
N LEU A 383 -38.86 -19.99 -7.58
CA LEU A 383 -38.82 -21.40 -8.01
C LEU A 383 -40.11 -21.85 -8.71
N ASN A 384 -41.21 -21.17 -8.42
CA ASN A 384 -42.54 -21.53 -8.90
C ASN A 384 -43.16 -20.50 -9.84
N ASN A 385 -42.42 -19.45 -10.20
CA ASN A 385 -42.90 -18.32 -11.00
C ASN A 385 -44.21 -17.71 -10.45
N ILE A 386 -44.32 -17.60 -9.12
CA ILE A 386 -45.48 -17.01 -8.42
C ILE A 386 -45.07 -15.76 -7.66
N SER A 387 -46.05 -14.93 -7.30
CA SER A 387 -45.83 -13.72 -6.50
C SER A 387 -46.11 -13.97 -5.01
N THR A 388 -45.65 -13.09 -4.13
CA THR A 388 -45.95 -13.14 -2.69
C THR A 388 -47.44 -12.93 -2.37
N ARG A 389 -48.23 -12.47 -3.36
CA ARG A 389 -49.68 -12.27 -3.27
C ARG A 389 -50.48 -13.40 -3.93
N THR A 390 -49.80 -14.38 -4.51
CA THR A 390 -50.48 -15.48 -5.21
C THR A 390 -51.17 -16.38 -4.18
N THR A 391 -52.50 -16.50 -4.31
CA THR A 391 -53.27 -17.44 -3.50
C THR A 391 -52.93 -18.87 -3.91
N LEU A 392 -52.45 -19.67 -2.95
CA LEU A 392 -52.12 -21.06 -3.18
C LEU A 392 -53.40 -21.89 -3.35
N LYS A 393 -53.47 -22.67 -4.44
CA LYS A 393 -54.56 -23.60 -4.66
C LYS A 393 -54.24 -24.91 -3.94
N ILE A 394 -55.19 -25.41 -3.16
CA ILE A 394 -55.08 -26.69 -2.48
C ILE A 394 -54.80 -27.79 -3.53
N GLY A 395 -53.79 -28.62 -3.29
CA GLY A 395 -53.36 -29.68 -4.17
C GLY A 395 -52.33 -29.29 -5.24
N ALA A 396 -51.96 -28.00 -5.35
CA ALA A 396 -50.90 -27.56 -6.25
C ALA A 396 -49.52 -28.04 -5.78
N SER A 397 -48.66 -28.45 -6.71
CA SER A 397 -47.28 -28.82 -6.41
C SER A 397 -46.37 -27.58 -6.51
N LEU A 398 -45.67 -27.27 -5.43
CA LEU A 398 -44.67 -26.21 -5.36
C LEU A 398 -43.28 -26.81 -5.24
N ARG A 399 -42.36 -26.35 -6.08
CA ARG A 399 -40.94 -26.63 -5.96
C ARG A 399 -40.36 -25.90 -4.75
N VAL A 400 -39.75 -26.65 -3.83
CA VAL A 400 -39.23 -26.11 -2.56
C VAL A 400 -37.70 -26.21 -2.44
N SER A 401 -37.02 -26.90 -3.37
CA SER A 401 -35.55 -26.90 -3.51
C SER A 401 -35.04 -26.96 -4.94
#